data_AF-L8GEU8-F1
#
_entry.id   AF-L8GEU8-F1
#
_cell.length_a   1.000
_cell.length_b   1.000
_cell.length_c   1.000
_cell.angle_alpha   90.00
_cell.angle_beta   90.00
_cell.angle_gamma   90.00
#
_symmetry.space_group_name_H-M   'P 1'
#
loop_
_entity.id
_entity.type
_entity.pdbx_description
1 polymer ?
#
loop_
_entity_poly.entity_id
_entity_poly.type
_entity_poly.pdbx_seq_one_letter_code
_entity_poly.pdbx_strand_id
1 'polypeptide(L)'
;MDSNHNSLVSVFLRKLEYYKGIMLLTTNRVRDFDEAVQSRIHIGVKYSPLGVDTRKAIWRSFLERAKTENGNAAYSDKQLNILAKHSLNGRQIKNAVRSAHAIASSDGTHLCYSHLENVLEVGKEFENDFRGSGEMANMLSYA
;
A
#
# COMPACT_ATOMS: atom_id res chain seq x y z
N MET A 1 29.31 22.11 -6.85
CA MET A 1 28.29 21.41 -6.04
C MET A 1 28.00 22.38 -4.90
N ASP A 2 26.88 23.11 -4.74
CA ASP A 2 25.46 22.80 -4.97
C ASP A 2 24.59 24.07 -5.12
N SER A 3 24.78 24.87 -6.17
CA SER A 3 23.95 26.08 -6.38
C SER A 3 22.52 25.75 -6.85
N ASN A 4 22.29 24.61 -7.52
CA ASN A 4 20.98 24.25 -8.07
C ASN A 4 20.01 23.69 -7.03
N HIS A 5 20.48 22.90 -6.06
CA HIS A 5 19.61 22.29 -5.04
C HIS A 5 18.94 23.35 -4.14
N ASN A 6 19.71 24.35 -3.72
CA ASN A 6 19.20 25.44 -2.87
C ASN A 6 18.23 26.38 -3.61
N SER A 7 18.35 26.48 -4.94
CA SER A 7 17.43 27.30 -5.75
C SER A 7 16.03 26.68 -5.83
N LEU A 8 15.93 25.36 -6.00
CA LEU A 8 14.65 24.66 -6.09
C LEU A 8 13.89 24.68 -4.76
N VAL A 9 14.58 24.49 -3.63
CA VAL A 9 13.98 24.59 -2.29
C VAL A 9 13.44 26.01 -2.07
N SER A 10 14.21 27.03 -2.43
CA SER A 10 13.80 28.43 -2.28
C SER A 10 12.58 28.81 -3.15
N VAL A 11 12.50 28.29 -4.38
CA VAL A 11 11.33 28.46 -5.25
C VAL A 11 10.12 27.69 -4.69
N PHE A 12 10.34 26.47 -4.18
CA PHE A 12 9.30 25.65 -3.59
C PHE A 12 8.70 26.30 -2.34
N LEU A 13 9.52 26.75 -1.39
CA LEU A 13 9.06 27.47 -0.19
C LEU A 13 8.20 28.69 -0.52
N ARG A 14 8.59 29.45 -1.54
CA ARG A 14 7.81 30.59 -2.03
C ARG A 14 6.46 30.15 -2.58
N LYS A 15 6.39 29.03 -3.30
CA LYS A 15 5.11 28.48 -3.77
C LYS A 15 4.22 28.06 -2.61
N LEU A 16 4.76 27.45 -1.55
CA LEU A 16 3.98 27.09 -0.35
C LEU A 16 3.36 28.32 0.32
N GLU A 17 4.11 29.41 0.41
CA GLU A 17 3.71 30.63 1.11
C GLU A 17 2.60 31.42 0.39
N TYR A 18 2.66 31.48 -0.94
CA TYR A 18 1.71 32.25 -1.74
C TYR A 18 0.62 31.40 -2.41
N TYR A 19 0.53 30.11 -2.07
CA TYR A 19 -0.50 29.24 -2.66
C TYR A 19 -1.90 29.64 -2.18
N LYS A 20 -2.73 30.12 -3.09
CA LYS A 20 -4.13 30.50 -2.82
C LYS A 20 -5.05 29.29 -2.99
N GLY A 21 -5.02 28.36 -2.04
CA GLY A 21 -5.91 27.19 -2.02
C GLY A 21 -5.52 26.15 -0.96
N ILE A 22 -6.11 24.94 -1.08
CA ILE A 22 -5.73 23.78 -0.26
C ILE A 22 -4.65 22.99 -0.99
N MET A 23 -3.50 22.79 -0.33
CA MET A 23 -2.39 22.02 -0.85
C MET A 23 -2.24 20.73 -0.04
N LEU A 24 -2.20 19.59 -0.72
CA LEU A 24 -1.98 18.29 -0.12
C LEU A 24 -0.55 17.83 -0.43
N LEU A 25 0.23 17.57 0.62
CA LEU A 25 1.60 17.08 0.53
C LEU A 25 1.69 15.70 1.17
N THR A 26 2.48 14.81 0.58
CA THR A 26 2.72 13.45 1.10
C THR A 26 4.22 13.19 1.19
N THR A 27 4.71 12.68 2.31
CA THR A 27 6.11 12.27 2.47
C THR A 27 6.20 10.90 3.12
N ASN A 28 7.09 10.05 2.60
CA ASN A 28 7.48 8.78 3.24
C ASN A 28 8.65 8.98 4.21
N ARG A 29 9.23 10.18 4.27
CA ARG A 29 10.44 10.52 5.03
C ARG A 29 10.19 11.80 5.83
N VAL A 30 9.27 11.74 6.80
CA VAL A 30 8.95 12.91 7.65
C VAL A 30 10.14 13.38 8.49
N ARG A 31 11.08 12.47 8.81
CA ARG A 31 12.30 12.81 9.58
C ARG A 31 13.34 13.59 8.77
N ASP A 32 13.36 13.37 7.46
CA ASP A 32 14.26 14.07 6.53
C ASP A 32 13.57 15.32 5.96
N PHE A 33 12.41 15.69 6.49
CA PHE A 33 11.60 16.77 5.99
C PHE A 33 12.14 18.10 6.48
N ASP A 34 12.40 19.01 5.55
CA ASP A 34 13.01 20.31 5.83
C ASP A 34 12.17 21.15 6.80
N GLU A 35 12.83 21.74 7.80
CA GLU A 35 12.18 22.50 8.88
C GLU A 35 11.46 23.76 8.34
N ALA A 36 12.01 24.42 7.31
CA ALA A 36 11.37 25.58 6.68
C ALA A 36 10.14 25.18 5.88
N VAL A 37 10.08 23.96 5.35
CA VAL A 37 8.87 23.39 4.75
C VAL A 37 7.85 23.02 5.83
N GLN A 38 8.29 22.40 6.94
CA GLN A 38 7.42 22.02 8.05
C GLN A 38 6.72 23.23 8.69
N SER A 39 7.44 24.35 8.87
CA SER A 39 6.85 25.59 9.44
C SER A 39 5.68 26.17 8.63
N ARG A 40 5.53 25.76 7.37
CA ARG A 40 4.46 26.19 6.45
C ARG A 40 3.32 25.18 6.34
N ILE A 41 3.38 24.06 7.08
CA ILE A 41 2.32 23.06 7.14
C ILE A 41 1.41 23.35 8.32
N HIS A 42 0.15 23.67 8.03
CA HIS A 42 -0.87 23.94 9.05
C HIS A 42 -1.29 22.70 9.83
N ILE A 43 -1.38 21.53 9.16
CA ILE A 43 -1.84 20.27 9.76
C ILE A 43 -0.99 19.11 9.23
N GLY A 44 -0.43 18.31 10.14
CA GLY A 44 0.23 17.05 9.82
C GLY A 44 -0.63 15.84 10.19
N VAL A 45 -0.94 14.99 9.21
CA VAL A 45 -1.65 13.72 9.45
C VAL A 45 -0.66 12.57 9.33
N LYS A 46 -0.40 11.89 10.45
CA LYS A 46 0.41 10.68 10.46
C LYS A 46 -0.45 9.47 10.11
N TYR A 47 -0.13 8.81 9.00
CA TYR A 47 -0.73 7.53 8.64
C TYR A 47 0.03 6.39 9.34
N SER A 48 -0.58 5.85 10.39
CA SER A 48 -0.10 4.62 11.04
C SER A 48 -0.39 3.39 10.18
N PRO A 49 0.37 2.29 10.37
CA PRO A 49 0.01 1.01 9.78
C PRO A 49 -1.45 0.63 10.10
N LEU A 50 -2.11 -0.02 9.14
CA LEU A 50 -3.52 -0.36 9.26
C LEU A 50 -3.73 -1.33 10.44
N GLY A 51 -4.76 -1.10 11.26
CA GLY A 51 -5.22 -2.07 12.25
C GLY A 51 -5.97 -3.24 11.59
N VAL A 52 -6.22 -4.31 12.35
CA VAL A 52 -6.98 -5.48 11.86
C VAL A 52 -8.37 -5.05 11.37
N ASP A 53 -9.10 -4.24 12.14
CA ASP A 53 -10.44 -3.79 11.77
C ASP A 53 -10.44 -2.90 10.53
N THR A 54 -9.46 -2.02 10.40
CA THR A 54 -9.29 -1.19 9.20
C THR A 54 -8.99 -2.06 7.98
N ARG A 55 -8.11 -3.06 8.10
CA ARG A 55 -7.85 -4.02 7.01
C ARG A 55 -9.09 -4.81 6.65
N LYS A 56 -9.88 -5.25 7.64
CA LYS A 56 -11.15 -5.97 7.44
C LYS A 56 -12.13 -5.12 6.63
N ALA A 57 -12.28 -3.84 6.97
CA ALA A 57 -13.12 -2.90 6.24
C ALA A 57 -12.63 -2.69 4.80
N ILE A 58 -11.32 -2.55 4.59
CA ILE A 58 -10.71 -2.41 3.27
C ILE A 58 -10.93 -3.66 2.41
N TRP A 59 -10.71 -4.86 2.98
CA TRP A 59 -10.99 -6.13 2.31
C TRP A 59 -12.46 -6.19 1.86
N ARG A 60 -13.40 -5.92 2.77
CA ARG A 60 -14.83 -5.91 2.45
C ARG A 60 -15.14 -4.95 1.30
N SER A 61 -14.65 -3.71 1.37
CA SER A 61 -14.89 -2.69 0.34
C SER A 61 -14.38 -3.11 -1.05
N PHE A 62 -13.23 -3.78 -1.13
CA PHE A 62 -12.72 -4.26 -2.41
C PHE A 62 -13.45 -5.52 -2.90
N LEU A 63 -13.78 -6.45 -2.01
CA LEU A 63 -14.48 -7.69 -2.36
C LEU A 63 -15.92 -7.44 -2.84
N GLU A 64 -16.62 -6.49 -2.23
CA GLU A 64 -17.96 -6.05 -2.67
C GLU A 64 -17.95 -5.50 -4.11
N ARG A 65 -16.82 -4.97 -4.56
CA ARG A 65 -16.62 -4.43 -5.91
C ARG A 65 -16.06 -5.45 -6.89
N ALA A 66 -15.60 -6.60 -6.40
CA ALA A 66 -14.96 -7.65 -7.20
C ALA A 66 -15.99 -8.64 -7.75
N LYS A 67 -17.02 -8.13 -8.40
CA LYS A 67 -18.05 -8.93 -9.06
C LYS A 67 -17.51 -9.52 -10.36
N THR A 68 -17.81 -10.80 -10.59
CA THR A 68 -17.53 -11.51 -11.84
C THR A 68 -18.84 -11.68 -12.63
N GLU A 69 -18.76 -12.18 -13.85
CA GLU A 69 -19.96 -12.58 -14.62
C GLU A 69 -20.79 -13.64 -13.88
N ASN A 70 -20.14 -14.47 -13.06
CA ASN A 70 -20.76 -15.54 -12.28
C ASN A 70 -21.28 -15.07 -10.90
N GLY A 71 -21.21 -13.77 -10.59
CA GLY A 71 -21.77 -13.19 -9.39
C GLY A 71 -20.78 -12.51 -8.46
N ASN A 72 -21.27 -12.18 -7.26
CA ASN A 72 -20.52 -11.47 -6.22
C ASN A 72 -19.47 -12.37 -5.58
N ALA A 73 -18.46 -11.76 -4.95
CA ALA A 73 -17.47 -12.51 -4.18
C ALA A 73 -18.12 -13.32 -3.04
N ALA A 74 -17.79 -14.61 -2.96
CA ALA A 74 -18.27 -15.54 -1.95
C ALA A 74 -17.22 -15.72 -0.84
N TYR A 75 -17.51 -15.21 0.35
CA TYR A 75 -16.67 -15.34 1.54
C TYR A 75 -17.51 -15.29 2.82
N SER A 76 -17.05 -15.98 3.86
CA SER A 76 -17.63 -15.90 5.20
C SER A 76 -16.95 -14.82 6.05
N ASP A 77 -17.61 -14.35 7.11
CA ASP A 77 -16.99 -13.42 8.07
C ASP A 77 -15.76 -14.03 8.76
N LYS A 78 -15.72 -15.36 8.95
CA LYS A 78 -14.56 -16.07 9.48
C LYS A 78 -13.36 -15.96 8.54
N GLN A 79 -13.57 -16.20 7.24
CA GLN A 79 -12.53 -16.04 6.21
C GLN A 79 -12.06 -14.59 6.12
N LEU A 80 -12.97 -13.63 6.18
CA LEU A 80 -12.63 -12.21 6.19
C LEU A 80 -11.77 -11.82 7.40
N ASN A 81 -12.06 -12.39 8.58
CA ASN A 81 -11.22 -12.21 9.77
C ASN A 81 -9.81 -12.79 9.59
N ILE A 82 -9.68 -13.92 8.90
CA ILE A 82 -8.37 -14.53 8.59
C ILE A 82 -7.58 -13.60 7.66
N LEU A 83 -8.18 -13.16 6.55
CA LEU A 83 -7.55 -12.23 5.60
C LEU A 83 -7.08 -10.92 6.27
N ALA A 84 -7.86 -10.40 7.23
CA ALA A 84 -7.53 -9.18 7.96
C ALA A 84 -6.35 -9.34 8.94
N LYS A 85 -5.97 -10.57 9.31
CA LYS A 85 -4.79 -10.81 10.16
C LYS A 85 -3.47 -10.64 9.42
N HIS A 86 -3.45 -10.76 8.09
CA HIS A 86 -2.26 -10.49 7.29
C HIS A 86 -1.90 -9.02 7.39
N SER A 87 -0.64 -8.71 7.74
CA SER A 87 -0.14 -7.35 7.92
C SER A 87 0.13 -6.64 6.58
N LEU A 88 -0.93 -6.46 5.80
CA LEU A 88 -0.89 -5.86 4.47
C LEU A 88 -1.32 -4.40 4.51
N ASN A 89 -0.71 -3.56 3.68
CA ASN A 89 -1.20 -2.22 3.43
C ASN A 89 -2.37 -2.23 2.42
N GLY A 90 -3.08 -1.10 2.27
CA GLY A 90 -4.25 -1.02 1.41
C GLY A 90 -3.96 -1.30 -0.07
N ARG A 91 -2.75 -0.97 -0.56
CA ARG A 91 -2.33 -1.26 -1.94
C ARG A 91 -2.11 -2.76 -2.14
N GLN A 92 -1.47 -3.44 -1.19
CA GLN A 92 -1.29 -4.90 -1.24
C GLN A 92 -2.64 -5.61 -1.22
N ILE A 93 -3.57 -5.21 -0.36
CA ILE A 93 -4.93 -5.80 -0.31
C ILE A 93 -5.64 -5.61 -1.66
N LYS A 94 -5.63 -4.39 -2.22
CA LYS A 94 -6.24 -4.09 -3.52
C LYS A 94 -5.67 -4.95 -4.64
N ASN A 95 -4.35 -5.11 -4.66
CA ASN A 95 -3.67 -5.93 -5.67
C ASN A 95 -4.03 -7.40 -5.51
N ALA A 96 -4.08 -7.93 -4.28
CA ALA A 96 -4.47 -9.31 -4.02
C ALA A 96 -5.90 -9.59 -4.51
N VAL A 97 -6.86 -8.71 -4.20
CA VAL A 97 -8.25 -8.83 -4.70
C VAL A 97 -8.29 -8.80 -6.22
N ARG A 98 -7.53 -7.91 -6.86
CA ARG A 98 -7.48 -7.81 -8.34
C ARG A 98 -6.93 -9.07 -9.00
N SER A 99 -5.85 -9.62 -8.48
CA SER A 99 -5.28 -10.87 -9.02
C SER A 99 -6.25 -12.04 -8.82
N ALA A 100 -6.84 -12.16 -7.63
CA ALA A 100 -7.83 -13.21 -7.36
C ALA A 100 -9.09 -13.07 -8.23
N HIS A 101 -9.52 -11.84 -8.50
CA HIS A 101 -10.63 -11.55 -9.41
C HIS A 101 -10.31 -11.93 -10.86
N ALA A 102 -9.09 -11.66 -11.32
CA ALA A 102 -8.65 -12.05 -12.67
C ALA A 102 -8.62 -13.58 -12.82
N ILE A 103 -8.11 -14.31 -11.81
CA ILE A 103 -8.11 -15.78 -11.78
C ILE A 103 -9.55 -16.30 -11.83
N ALA A 104 -10.42 -15.84 -10.92
CA ALA A 104 -11.81 -16.28 -10.87
C ALA A 104 -12.57 -16.01 -12.19
N SER A 105 -12.31 -14.86 -12.82
CA SER A 105 -12.91 -14.50 -14.10
C SER A 105 -12.42 -15.40 -15.23
N SER A 106 -11.13 -15.74 -15.24
CA SER A 106 -10.54 -16.69 -16.19
C SER A 106 -11.10 -18.11 -16.01
N ASP A 107 -11.34 -18.52 -14.77
CA ASP A 107 -11.88 -19.84 -14.43
C ASP A 107 -13.40 -19.94 -14.67
N GLY A 108 -14.05 -18.83 -15.05
CA GLY A 108 -15.50 -18.80 -15.20
C GLY A 108 -16.24 -19.07 -13.89
N THR A 109 -15.68 -18.63 -12.76
CA THR A 109 -16.28 -18.76 -11.43
C THR A 109 -16.51 -17.40 -10.78
N HIS A 110 -17.17 -17.38 -9.62
CA HIS A 110 -17.17 -16.20 -8.77
C HIS A 110 -15.90 -16.15 -7.92
N LEU A 111 -15.44 -14.94 -7.57
CA LEU A 111 -14.34 -14.80 -6.62
C LEU A 111 -14.72 -15.52 -5.32
N CYS A 112 -13.82 -16.33 -4.79
CA CYS A 112 -14.02 -17.06 -3.55
C CYS A 112 -12.72 -17.05 -2.73
N TYR A 113 -12.80 -17.54 -1.50
CA TYR A 113 -11.67 -17.48 -0.57
C TYR A 113 -10.41 -18.18 -1.08
N SER A 114 -10.53 -19.31 -1.78
CA SER A 114 -9.34 -20.03 -2.30
C SER A 114 -8.54 -19.21 -3.30
N HIS A 115 -9.20 -18.44 -4.18
CA HIS A 115 -8.50 -17.51 -5.08
C HIS A 115 -7.67 -16.47 -4.31
N LEU A 116 -8.20 -15.96 -3.20
CA LEU A 116 -7.51 -15.00 -2.34
C LEU A 116 -6.34 -15.64 -1.59
N GLU A 117 -6.56 -16.83 -1.04
CA GLU A 117 -5.54 -17.59 -0.33
C GLU A 117 -4.35 -17.91 -1.23
N ASN A 118 -4.62 -18.44 -2.43
CA ASN A 118 -3.58 -18.74 -3.43
C ASN A 118 -2.75 -17.51 -3.78
N VAL A 119 -3.39 -16.36 -4.02
CA VAL A 119 -2.67 -15.11 -4.35
C VAL A 119 -1.83 -14.61 -3.18
N LEU A 120 -2.31 -14.75 -1.95
CA LEU A 120 -1.56 -14.37 -0.76
C LEU A 120 -0.40 -15.32 -0.48
N GLU A 121 -0.52 -16.60 -0.80
CA GLU A 121 0.55 -17.59 -0.67
C GLU A 121 1.69 -17.31 -1.66
N VAL A 122 1.38 -17.17 -2.96
CA VAL A 122 2.35 -16.80 -4.00
C VAL A 122 3.03 -15.47 -3.68
N GLY A 123 2.26 -14.50 -3.16
CA GLY A 123 2.81 -13.20 -2.75
C GLY A 123 3.78 -13.30 -1.58
N LYS A 124 3.53 -14.20 -0.61
CA LYS A 124 4.43 -14.44 0.53
C LYS A 124 5.73 -15.13 0.08
N GLU A 125 5.63 -16.12 -0.79
CA GLU A 125 6.81 -16.81 -1.35
C GLU A 125 7.73 -15.80 -2.05
N PHE A 126 7.16 -14.95 -2.91
CA PHE A 126 7.93 -13.90 -3.58
C PHE A 126 8.58 -12.91 -2.59
N GLU A 127 7.87 -12.50 -1.54
CA GLU A 127 8.44 -11.60 -0.53
C GLU A 127 9.55 -12.26 0.29
N ASN A 128 9.41 -13.56 0.60
CA ASN A 128 10.44 -14.35 1.27
C ASN A 128 11.69 -14.49 0.40
N ASP A 129 11.53 -14.84 -0.88
CA ASP A 129 12.63 -14.94 -1.83
C ASP A 129 13.36 -13.61 -2.00
N PHE A 130 12.60 -12.51 -2.11
CA PHE A 130 13.17 -11.17 -2.23
C PHE A 130 13.99 -10.78 -0.99
N ARG A 131 13.52 -11.11 0.22
CA ARG A 131 14.25 -10.86 1.47
C ARG A 131 15.45 -11.79 1.63
N GLY A 132 15.32 -13.08 1.33
CA GLY A 132 16.41 -14.07 1.40
C GLY A 132 17.52 -13.80 0.39
N SER A 133 17.17 -13.34 -0.81
CA SER A 133 18.13 -12.87 -1.82
C SER A 133 18.88 -11.61 -1.37
N GLY A 134 18.18 -10.71 -0.67
CA GLY A 134 18.77 -9.51 -0.06
C GLY A 134 19.71 -9.82 1.10
N GLU A 135 19.43 -10.86 1.89
CA GLU A 135 20.31 -11.33 2.98
C GLU A 135 21.59 -11.99 2.43
N MET A 136 21.49 -12.81 1.39
CA MET A 136 22.66 -13.41 0.73
C MET A 136 23.53 -12.37 0.00
N ALA A 137 22.91 -11.36 -0.63
CA ALA A 137 23.64 -10.25 -1.25
C ALA A 137 24.36 -9.37 -0.21
N ASN A 138 23.74 -9.16 0.97
CA ASN A 138 24.40 -8.47 2.07
C ASN A 138 25.55 -9.30 2.66
N MET A 139 25.39 -10.61 2.83
CA MET A 139 26.46 -11.48 3.38
C MET A 139 27.68 -11.58 2.45
N LEU A 140 27.49 -11.57 1.13
CA LEU A 140 28.57 -11.54 0.14
C LEU A 140 29.25 -10.16 -0.01
N SER A 141 28.65 -9.09 0.52
CA SER A 141 29.25 -7.75 0.49
C SER A 141 30.23 -7.47 1.65
N TYR A 142 30.28 -8.39 2.62
CA TYR A 142 31.15 -8.32 3.81
C TYR A 142 32.27 -9.38 3.81
N ALA A 143 32.47 -10.10 2.70
CA ALA A 143 33.58 -11.04 2.49
C ALA A 143 34.51 -10.50 1.40
#